data_AF-A0A413HNZ3-F1
#
_entry.id   AF-A0A413HNZ3-F1
#
_cell.length_a   1.000
_cell.length_b   1.000
_cell.length_c   1.000
_cell.angle_alpha   90.00
_cell.angle_beta   90.00
_cell.angle_gamma   90.00
#
_symmetry.space_group_name_H-M   'P 1'
#
loop_
_entity.id
_entity.type
_entity.pdbx_description
1 polymer ?
#
loop_
_entity_poly.entity_id
_entity_poly.type
_entity_poly.pdbx_seq_one_letter_code
_entity_poly.pdbx_strand_id
1 'polypeptide(L)'
;MAERKIYHSIAELVGETPLVEVTNYEKEHDLDATVLAKLEFKDIPRVPELIAEKGLAFDPFYDLLQKYADEHGWYYINQGRNPENPNVHIATTGPEIWDATGGDIDFQYDEVVEVNADLAYEVGRDLVRTDGIFLGQSAAAAIKVATDIAKRPETKGKTIVAIYADNAFKYLSTNIYR
;
A
#
# COMPACT_ATOMS: atom_id res chain seq x y z
N MET A 1 29.60 27.19 -0.54
CA MET A 1 28.32 27.80 -0.12
C MET A 1 27.24 27.04 -0.88
N ALA A 2 26.45 26.20 -0.20
CA ALA A 2 25.33 25.51 -0.87
C ALA A 2 24.23 26.53 -1.17
N GLU A 3 23.77 26.57 -2.42
CA GLU A 3 22.78 27.52 -2.91
C GLU A 3 21.41 27.23 -2.28
N ARG A 4 20.70 28.27 -1.84
CA ARG A 4 19.40 28.14 -1.16
C ARG A 4 18.32 27.87 -2.22
N LYS A 5 17.95 26.61 -2.43
CA LYS A 5 16.80 26.23 -3.27
C LYS A 5 15.50 26.44 -2.48
N ILE A 6 14.74 27.48 -2.82
CA ILE A 6 13.38 27.69 -2.34
C ILE A 6 12.46 27.29 -3.50
N TYR A 7 11.61 26.28 -3.27
CA TYR A 7 10.62 25.81 -4.24
C TYR A 7 9.30 26.55 -4.02
N HIS A 8 8.61 26.89 -5.11
CA HIS A 8 7.39 27.71 -5.06
C HIS A 8 6.09 26.91 -5.27
N SER A 9 6.21 25.60 -5.52
CA SER A 9 5.08 24.67 -5.65
C SER A 9 5.49 23.23 -5.40
N ILE A 10 4.54 22.39 -4.96
CA ILE A 10 4.76 20.94 -4.78
C ILE A 10 5.14 20.25 -6.10
N ALA A 11 4.67 20.78 -7.24
CA ALA A 11 5.01 20.24 -8.55
C ALA A 11 6.52 20.36 -8.87
N GLU A 12 7.22 21.35 -8.30
CA GLU A 12 8.67 21.51 -8.45
C GLU A 12 9.47 20.45 -7.68
N LEU A 13 8.81 19.67 -6.81
CA LEU A 13 9.41 18.55 -6.10
C LEU A 13 9.30 17.22 -6.88
N VAL A 14 8.46 17.18 -7.93
CA VAL A 14 8.17 15.96 -8.71
C VAL A 14 9.28 15.68 -9.74
N GLY A 15 9.89 14.49 -9.69
CA GLY A 15 10.93 14.05 -10.65
C GLY A 15 12.32 13.88 -10.04
N GLU A 16 13.36 13.68 -10.85
CA GLU A 16 14.78 13.52 -10.41
C GLU A 16 15.07 12.42 -9.37
N THR A 17 14.17 11.46 -9.22
CA THR A 17 14.35 10.31 -8.33
C THR A 17 15.56 9.47 -8.81
N PRO A 18 16.55 9.15 -7.96
CA PRO A 18 17.74 8.42 -8.40
C PRO A 18 17.42 6.98 -8.82
N LEU A 19 18.17 6.48 -9.80
CA LEU A 19 18.29 5.05 -10.10
C LEU A 19 19.54 4.53 -9.41
N VAL A 20 19.41 3.47 -8.62
CA VAL A 20 20.52 2.83 -7.89
C VAL A 20 20.64 1.38 -8.32
N GLU A 21 21.83 0.95 -8.70
CA GLU A 21 22.14 -0.44 -9.00
C GLU A 21 22.23 -1.26 -7.70
N VAL A 22 21.52 -2.39 -7.62
CA VAL A 22 21.47 -3.23 -6.41
C VAL A 22 22.54 -4.33 -6.45
N THR A 23 23.80 -3.92 -6.59
CA THR A 23 24.96 -4.83 -6.82
C THR A 23 25.14 -5.95 -5.80
N ASN A 24 24.75 -5.74 -4.53
CA ASN A 24 24.83 -6.80 -3.51
C ASN A 24 23.74 -7.86 -3.70
N TYR A 25 22.53 -7.45 -4.11
CA TYR A 25 21.42 -8.35 -4.41
C TYR A 25 21.75 -9.22 -5.64
N GLU A 26 22.33 -8.62 -6.68
CA GLU A 26 22.80 -9.35 -7.86
C GLU A 26 23.80 -10.45 -7.49
N LYS A 27 24.80 -10.12 -6.64
CA LYS A 27 25.80 -11.08 -6.16
C LYS A 27 25.19 -12.18 -5.27
N GLU A 28 24.28 -11.83 -4.39
CA GLU A 28 23.63 -12.78 -3.47
C GLU A 28 22.74 -13.78 -4.23
N HIS A 29 22.16 -13.36 -5.35
CA HIS A 29 21.25 -14.15 -6.16
C HIS A 29 21.84 -14.69 -7.47
N ASP A 30 23.16 -14.59 -7.66
CA ASP A 30 23.89 -15.05 -8.85
C ASP A 30 23.28 -14.54 -10.17
N LEU A 31 22.97 -13.23 -10.21
CA LEU A 31 22.34 -12.58 -11.35
C LEU A 31 23.40 -11.96 -12.27
N ASP A 32 23.45 -12.40 -13.53
CA ASP A 32 24.27 -11.79 -14.58
C ASP A 32 23.68 -10.49 -15.15
N ALA A 33 22.49 -10.08 -14.70
CA ALA A 33 21.77 -8.91 -15.17
C ALA A 33 21.92 -7.72 -14.21
N THR A 34 22.11 -6.50 -14.75
CA THR A 34 22.03 -5.25 -13.98
C THR A 34 20.60 -4.97 -13.56
N VAL A 35 20.36 -4.85 -12.26
CA VAL A 35 19.06 -4.55 -11.63
C VAL A 35 19.12 -3.13 -11.05
N LEU A 36 18.19 -2.27 -11.50
CA LEU A 36 18.10 -0.87 -11.07
C LEU A 36 16.85 -0.64 -10.23
N ALA A 37 17.02 -0.04 -9.05
CA ALA A 37 15.94 0.41 -8.18
C ALA A 37 15.70 1.92 -8.35
N LYS A 38 14.44 2.32 -8.53
CA LYS A 38 14.00 3.73 -8.58
C LYS A 38 13.51 4.15 -7.20
N LEU A 39 14.24 5.04 -6.52
CA LEU A 39 14.04 5.32 -5.09
C LEU A 39 13.21 6.59 -4.82
N GLU A 40 11.88 6.50 -4.79
CA GLU A 40 10.92 7.62 -4.64
C GLU A 40 10.90 8.34 -3.26
N PHE A 41 11.99 8.29 -2.48
CA PHE A 41 12.05 8.80 -1.10
C PHE A 41 13.05 9.94 -0.86
N LYS A 42 13.56 10.58 -1.92
CA LYS A 42 14.63 11.58 -1.84
C LYS A 42 14.27 12.84 -1.04
N ASP A 43 12.98 13.12 -0.85
CA ASP A 43 12.50 14.37 -0.26
C ASP A 43 12.67 14.43 1.26
N ILE A 44 13.04 13.30 1.87
CA ILE A 44 13.24 13.18 3.31
C ILE A 44 14.72 12.88 3.57
N PRO A 45 15.49 13.84 4.11
CA PRO A 45 16.89 13.64 4.43
C PRO A 45 17.10 12.38 5.27
N ARG A 46 18.15 11.62 4.98
CA ARG A 46 18.57 10.39 5.68
C ARG A 46 17.76 9.12 5.40
N VAL A 47 16.67 9.17 4.63
CA VAL A 47 15.93 7.96 4.23
C VAL A 47 16.77 7.02 3.34
N PRO A 48 17.52 7.51 2.34
CA PRO A 48 18.38 6.63 1.53
C PRO A 48 19.44 5.90 2.36
N GLU A 49 20.08 6.59 3.29
CA GLU A 49 21.09 6.02 4.20
C GLU A 49 20.46 4.97 5.12
N LEU A 50 19.26 5.24 5.63
CA LEU A 50 18.52 4.29 6.45
C LEU A 50 18.22 3.00 5.69
N ILE A 51 17.74 3.11 4.45
CA ILE A 51 17.44 1.96 3.59
C ILE A 51 18.73 1.17 3.29
N ALA A 52 19.84 1.85 3.05
CA ALA A 52 21.13 1.20 2.80
C ALA A 52 21.68 0.44 4.02
N GLU A 53 21.50 0.98 5.24
CA GLU A 53 22.01 0.38 6.48
C GLU A 53 21.10 -0.72 7.03
N LYS A 54 19.78 -0.53 6.95
CA LYS A 54 18.79 -1.36 7.68
C LYS A 54 17.74 -2.00 6.79
N GLY A 55 17.79 -1.78 5.48
CA GLY A 55 16.72 -2.16 4.57
C GLY A 55 15.46 -1.32 4.79
N LEU A 56 14.37 -1.69 4.09
CA LEU A 56 13.08 -1.01 4.20
C LEU A 56 12.32 -1.50 5.44
N ALA A 57 12.78 -1.11 6.62
CA ALA A 57 12.16 -1.44 7.89
C ALA A 57 11.30 -0.28 8.40
N PHE A 58 10.03 -0.56 8.70
CA PHE A 58 9.06 0.48 9.08
C PHE A 58 9.39 1.16 10.41
N ASP A 59 9.88 0.42 11.42
CA ASP A 59 10.19 1.00 12.73
C ASP A 59 11.29 2.07 12.68
N PRO A 60 12.48 1.78 12.12
CA PRO A 60 13.52 2.78 11.93
C PRO A 60 13.07 3.95 11.03
N PHE A 61 12.21 3.67 10.06
CA PHE A 61 11.67 4.70 9.17
C PHE A 61 10.77 5.68 9.93
N TYR A 62 9.87 5.17 10.78
CA TYR A 62 9.03 6.01 11.63
C TYR A 62 9.85 6.83 12.64
N ASP A 63 10.90 6.25 13.22
CA ASP A 63 11.81 6.98 14.13
C ASP A 63 12.51 8.14 13.42
N LEU A 64 12.96 7.90 12.17
CA LEU A 64 13.58 8.94 11.37
C LEU A 64 12.61 10.08 11.04
N LEU A 65 11.39 9.74 10.61
CA LEU A 65 10.36 10.74 10.30
C LEU A 65 9.96 11.56 11.53
N GLN A 66 9.81 10.91 12.68
CA GLN A 66 9.52 11.60 13.94
C GLN A 66 10.63 12.58 14.28
N LYS A 67 11.89 12.14 14.24
CA LYS A 67 13.03 13.01 14.51
C LYS A 67 13.08 14.20 13.56
N TYR A 68 12.86 13.97 12.26
CA TYR A 68 12.85 15.05 11.27
C TYR A 68 11.74 16.06 11.54
N ALA A 69 10.55 15.61 11.94
CA ALA A 69 9.46 16.48 12.34
C ALA A 69 9.79 17.29 13.61
N ASP A 70 10.35 16.65 14.64
CA ASP A 70 10.74 17.29 15.90
C ASP A 70 11.77 18.41 15.66
N GLU A 71 12.78 18.16 14.80
CA GLU A 71 13.82 19.13 14.43
C GLU A 71 13.24 20.39 13.75
N HIS A 72 12.07 20.28 13.10
CA HIS A 72 11.39 21.38 12.42
C HIS A 72 10.20 21.94 13.22
N GLY A 73 9.92 21.40 14.41
CA GLY A 73 8.75 21.76 15.22
C GLY A 73 7.42 21.38 14.56
N TRP A 74 7.41 20.34 13.72
CA TRP A 74 6.22 19.84 13.04
C TRP A 74 5.54 18.73 13.84
N TYR A 75 4.25 18.56 13.61
CA TYR A 75 3.50 17.45 14.16
C TYR A 75 3.45 16.29 13.16
N TYR A 76 4.03 15.14 13.53
CA TYR A 76 4.00 13.93 12.71
C TYR A 76 2.86 13.01 13.16
N ILE A 77 1.86 12.82 12.31
CA ILE A 77 0.63 12.09 12.62
C ILE A 77 0.86 10.57 12.74
N ASN A 78 1.85 10.03 12.02
CA ASN A 78 2.31 8.64 12.08
C ASN A 78 1.22 7.54 12.09
N GLN A 79 0.61 7.25 10.93
CA GLN A 79 -0.43 6.22 10.84
C GLN A 79 0.00 4.83 11.33
N GLY A 80 1.30 4.51 11.29
CA GLY A 80 1.82 3.20 11.67
C GLY A 80 1.88 2.97 13.18
N ARG A 81 1.90 4.05 13.98
CA ARG A 81 1.98 3.97 15.45
C ARG A 81 0.88 4.75 16.18
N ASN A 82 0.13 5.59 15.47
CA ASN A 82 -0.97 6.34 16.05
C ASN A 82 -2.18 5.41 16.28
N PRO A 83 -2.63 5.19 17.54
CA PRO A 83 -3.76 4.33 17.84
C PRO A 83 -5.08 4.84 17.25
N GLU A 84 -5.16 6.13 16.89
CA GLU A 84 -6.35 6.68 16.23
C GLU A 84 -6.60 6.09 14.85
N ASN A 85 -5.55 5.54 14.20
CA ASN A 85 -5.70 4.84 12.93
C ASN A 85 -6.56 3.56 13.05
N PRO A 86 -6.25 2.59 13.93
CA PRO A 86 -7.19 1.48 14.16
C PRO A 86 -8.47 1.91 14.90
N ASN A 87 -8.41 2.88 15.82
CA ASN A 87 -9.59 3.28 16.60
C ASN A 87 -10.71 3.85 15.74
N VAL A 88 -10.40 4.61 14.68
CA VAL A 88 -11.47 5.13 13.80
C VAL A 88 -12.22 3.99 13.13
N HIS A 89 -11.54 2.93 12.68
CA HIS A 89 -12.20 1.76 12.08
C HIS A 89 -13.03 0.97 13.09
N ILE A 90 -12.60 0.89 14.35
CA ILE A 90 -13.38 0.29 15.45
C ILE A 90 -14.62 1.13 15.75
N ALA A 91 -14.49 2.45 15.71
CA ALA A 91 -15.57 3.37 16.04
C ALA A 91 -16.60 3.54 14.92
N THR A 92 -16.21 3.36 13.65
CA THR A 92 -17.08 3.61 12.49
C THR A 92 -17.22 2.39 11.58
N THR A 93 -16.16 1.99 10.88
CA THR A 93 -16.20 0.96 9.83
C THR A 93 -16.72 -0.38 10.35
N GLY A 94 -16.29 -0.81 11.54
CA GLY A 94 -16.76 -2.04 12.17
C GLY A 94 -18.27 -2.02 12.45
N PRO A 95 -18.78 -1.04 13.22
CA PRO A 95 -20.22 -0.87 13.45
C PRO A 95 -21.05 -0.75 12.17
N GLU A 96 -20.57 -0.03 11.16
CA GLU A 96 -21.25 0.08 9.86
C GLU A 96 -21.42 -1.27 9.18
N ILE A 97 -20.37 -2.11 9.18
CA ILE A 97 -20.43 -3.47 8.64
C ILE A 97 -21.38 -4.34 9.48
N TRP A 98 -21.27 -4.28 10.80
CA TRP A 98 -22.10 -5.05 11.73
C TRP A 98 -23.59 -4.76 11.54
N ASP A 99 -23.96 -3.48 11.47
CA ASP A 99 -25.34 -3.07 11.27
C ASP A 99 -25.85 -3.46 9.87
N ALA A 100 -25.01 -3.30 8.84
CA ALA A 100 -25.36 -3.67 7.46
C ALA A 100 -25.58 -5.18 7.27
N THR A 101 -24.91 -6.03 8.06
CA THR A 101 -25.11 -7.48 8.05
C THR A 101 -26.13 -7.96 9.08
N GLY A 102 -26.75 -7.06 9.86
CA GLY A 102 -27.66 -7.43 10.94
C GLY A 102 -26.98 -8.25 12.06
N GLY A 103 -25.67 -8.11 12.22
CA GLY A 103 -24.84 -8.86 13.14
C GLY A 103 -24.47 -10.28 12.67
N ASP A 104 -24.82 -10.66 11.45
CA ASP A 104 -24.48 -11.96 10.87
C ASP A 104 -23.10 -11.92 10.18
N ILE A 105 -22.04 -11.72 10.98
CA ILE A 105 -20.66 -11.71 10.52
C ILE A 105 -19.67 -12.24 11.56
N ASP A 106 -18.71 -13.05 11.12
CA ASP A 106 -17.59 -13.55 11.92
C ASP A 106 -16.39 -12.59 11.85
N PHE A 107 -15.61 -12.47 12.93
CA PHE A 107 -14.49 -11.50 13.04
C PHE A 107 -13.11 -12.13 13.34
N GLN A 108 -12.97 -13.44 13.19
CA GLN A 108 -11.70 -14.13 13.45
C GLN A 108 -10.73 -13.96 12.28
N TYR A 109 -9.44 -13.89 12.61
CA TYR A 109 -8.37 -13.97 11.63
C TYR A 109 -7.96 -15.43 11.45
N ASP A 110 -8.27 -15.99 10.28
CA ASP A 110 -8.13 -17.42 10.04
C ASP A 110 -6.99 -17.76 9.06
N GLU A 111 -6.81 -16.97 8.00
CA GLU A 111 -5.88 -17.28 6.91
C GLU A 111 -5.21 -16.05 6.29
N VAL A 112 -4.02 -16.26 5.72
CA VAL A 112 -3.33 -15.32 4.84
C VAL A 112 -3.28 -15.92 3.45
N VAL A 113 -3.69 -15.14 2.46
CA VAL A 113 -3.65 -15.54 1.06
C VAL A 113 -2.78 -14.58 0.29
N GLU A 114 -1.72 -15.11 -0.32
CA GLU A 114 -0.90 -14.34 -1.25
C GLU A 114 -1.62 -14.21 -2.60
N VAL A 115 -1.61 -12.99 -3.16
CA VAL A 115 -2.23 -12.69 -4.45
C VAL A 115 -1.21 -12.05 -5.36
N ASN A 116 -0.99 -12.66 -6.52
CA ASN A 116 -0.16 -12.08 -7.57
C ASN A 116 -0.88 -10.87 -8.21
N ALA A 117 -0.13 -9.82 -8.50
CA ALA A 117 -0.62 -8.60 -9.14
C ALA A 117 -1.36 -8.85 -10.46
N ASP A 118 -0.89 -9.78 -11.31
CA ASP A 118 -1.53 -10.06 -12.60
C ASP A 118 -2.95 -10.61 -12.43
N LEU A 119 -3.17 -11.46 -11.42
CA LEU A 119 -4.49 -11.96 -11.07
C LEU A 119 -5.40 -10.84 -10.55
N ALA A 120 -4.84 -9.93 -9.74
CA ALA A 120 -5.59 -8.75 -9.30
C ALA A 120 -5.99 -7.86 -10.50
N TYR A 121 -5.15 -7.77 -11.54
CA TYR A 121 -5.49 -6.99 -12.74
C TYR A 121 -6.62 -7.60 -13.54
N GLU A 122 -6.59 -8.91 -13.76
CA GLU A 122 -7.66 -9.63 -14.46
C GLU A 122 -9.00 -9.42 -13.76
N VAL A 123 -9.05 -9.63 -12.44
CA VAL A 123 -10.26 -9.46 -11.65
C VAL A 123 -10.71 -7.99 -11.61
N GLY A 124 -9.78 -7.04 -11.46
CA GLY A 124 -10.09 -5.62 -11.48
C GLY A 124 -10.69 -5.15 -12.81
N ARG A 125 -10.25 -5.72 -13.94
CA ARG A 125 -10.84 -5.45 -15.26
C ARG A 125 -12.19 -6.13 -15.43
N ASP A 126 -12.34 -7.35 -14.94
CA ASP A 126 -13.58 -8.10 -15.02
C ASP A 126 -14.71 -7.40 -14.24
N LEU A 127 -14.44 -7.02 -12.99
CA LEU A 127 -15.38 -6.30 -12.12
C LEU A 127 -15.88 -4.98 -12.74
N VAL A 128 -15.02 -4.29 -13.49
CA VAL A 128 -15.40 -3.08 -14.21
C VAL A 128 -16.33 -3.40 -15.39
N ARG A 129 -16.05 -4.49 -16.12
CA ARG A 129 -16.89 -4.91 -17.25
C ARG A 129 -18.25 -5.42 -16.80
N THR A 130 -18.31 -6.11 -15.65
CA THR A 130 -19.53 -6.74 -15.15
C THR A 130 -20.40 -5.75 -14.36
N ASP A 131 -19.80 -5.00 -13.44
CA ASP A 131 -20.53 -4.21 -12.43
C ASP A 131 -20.24 -2.70 -12.52
N GLY A 132 -19.31 -2.28 -13.38
CA GLY A 132 -18.91 -0.87 -13.51
C GLY A 132 -18.13 -0.33 -12.31
N ILE A 133 -17.62 -1.22 -11.45
CA ILE A 133 -16.93 -0.85 -10.20
C ILE A 133 -15.42 -0.69 -10.47
N PHE A 134 -14.93 0.55 -10.42
CA PHE A 134 -13.58 0.95 -10.84
C PHE A 134 -12.62 1.09 -9.65
N LEU A 135 -11.84 0.05 -9.35
CA LEU A 135 -11.08 -0.10 -8.10
C LEU A 135 -9.56 -0.14 -8.25
N GLY A 136 -8.85 0.16 -7.15
CA GLY A 136 -7.40 -0.01 -7.08
C GLY A 136 -6.94 -1.47 -7.02
N GLN A 137 -5.63 -1.68 -7.14
CA GLN A 137 -5.02 -3.01 -7.21
C GLN A 137 -5.28 -3.86 -5.95
N SER A 138 -5.20 -3.27 -4.75
CA SER A 138 -5.43 -3.98 -3.47
C SER A 138 -6.89 -4.41 -3.32
N ALA A 139 -7.82 -3.55 -3.70
CA ALA A 139 -9.25 -3.86 -3.70
C ALA A 139 -9.59 -4.97 -4.70
N ALA A 140 -8.95 -4.97 -5.87
CA ALA A 140 -9.06 -6.04 -6.85
C ALA A 140 -8.51 -7.39 -6.32
N ALA A 141 -7.42 -7.37 -5.55
CA ALA A 141 -6.91 -8.56 -4.86
C ALA A 141 -7.91 -9.07 -3.79
N ALA A 142 -8.55 -8.16 -3.05
CA ALA A 142 -9.55 -8.53 -2.04
C ALA A 142 -10.76 -9.25 -2.66
N ILE A 143 -11.32 -8.75 -3.77
CA ILE A 143 -12.45 -9.41 -4.44
C ILE A 143 -12.03 -10.75 -5.08
N LYS A 144 -10.78 -10.89 -5.56
CA LYS A 144 -10.24 -12.18 -6.01
C LYS A 144 -10.32 -13.21 -4.88
N VAL A 145 -9.80 -12.88 -3.70
CA VAL A 145 -9.79 -13.81 -2.55
C VAL A 145 -11.22 -14.09 -2.08
N ALA A 146 -12.08 -13.07 -2.00
CA ALA A 146 -13.49 -13.25 -1.67
C ALA A 146 -14.19 -14.21 -2.63
N THR A 147 -13.88 -14.14 -3.93
CA THR A 147 -14.44 -15.02 -4.97
C THR A 147 -13.96 -16.47 -4.79
N ASP A 148 -12.69 -16.67 -4.46
CA ASP A 148 -12.14 -18.01 -4.19
C ASP A 148 -12.72 -18.61 -2.90
N ILE A 149 -12.89 -17.80 -1.86
CA ILE A 149 -13.56 -18.18 -0.63
C ILE A 149 -15.02 -18.56 -0.92
N ALA A 150 -15.76 -17.75 -1.69
CA ALA A 150 -17.16 -18.00 -2.02
C ALA A 150 -17.41 -19.33 -2.75
N LYS A 151 -16.40 -19.84 -3.48
CA LYS A 151 -16.45 -21.12 -4.19
C LYS A 151 -16.27 -22.34 -3.26
N ARG A 152 -15.87 -22.14 -2.00
CA ARG A 152 -15.67 -23.24 -1.06
C ARG A 152 -17.03 -23.84 -0.65
N PRO A 153 -17.15 -25.17 -0.49
CA PRO A 153 -18.43 -25.79 -0.12
C PRO A 153 -19.03 -25.26 1.20
N GLU A 154 -18.18 -24.96 2.18
CA GLU A 154 -18.56 -24.48 3.52
C GLU A 154 -19.04 -23.03 3.55
N THR A 155 -18.82 -22.25 2.49
CA THR A 155 -19.29 -20.86 2.38
C THR A 155 -20.64 -20.75 1.68
N LYS A 156 -21.23 -21.88 1.27
CA LYS A 156 -22.53 -21.90 0.61
C LYS A 156 -23.61 -21.25 1.48
N GLY A 157 -24.22 -20.19 0.96
CA GLY A 157 -25.27 -19.44 1.66
C GLY A 157 -24.77 -18.47 2.74
N LYS A 158 -23.45 -18.32 2.90
CA LYS A 158 -22.85 -17.32 3.80
C LYS A 158 -22.69 -15.97 3.09
N THR A 159 -22.70 -14.90 3.88
CA THR A 159 -22.35 -13.55 3.44
C THR A 159 -20.84 -13.35 3.53
N ILE A 160 -20.24 -12.76 2.49
CA ILE A 160 -18.82 -12.40 2.46
C ILE A 160 -18.72 -10.88 2.27
N VAL A 161 -18.00 -10.22 3.17
CA VAL A 161 -17.70 -8.79 3.09
C VAL A 161 -16.23 -8.63 2.67
N ALA A 162 -15.98 -7.86 1.62
CA ALA A 162 -14.65 -7.51 1.16
C ALA A 162 -14.44 -5.99 1.27
N ILE A 163 -13.31 -5.57 1.85
CA ILE A 163 -12.98 -4.15 2.01
C ILE A 163 -12.20 -3.65 0.80
N TYR A 164 -12.68 -2.57 0.19
CA TYR A 164 -12.01 -1.91 -0.93
C TYR A 164 -11.41 -0.58 -0.46
N ALA A 165 -10.08 -0.56 -0.37
CA ALA A 165 -9.36 0.57 0.22
C ALA A 165 -9.41 1.84 -0.65
N ASP A 166 -9.32 1.70 -1.98
CA ASP A 166 -9.39 2.84 -2.88
C ASP A 166 -9.90 2.50 -4.29
N ASN A 167 -10.04 3.56 -5.09
CA ASN A 167 -10.52 3.50 -6.46
C ASN A 167 -9.38 3.49 -7.49
N ALA A 168 -9.74 3.18 -8.73
CA ALA A 168 -8.82 3.01 -9.85
C ALA A 168 -8.14 4.29 -10.36
N PHE A 169 -8.58 5.50 -9.97
CA PHE A 169 -8.10 6.75 -10.58
C PHE A 169 -6.60 6.98 -10.39
N LYS A 170 -6.02 6.48 -9.31
CA LYS A 170 -4.57 6.55 -9.05
C LYS A 170 -3.75 5.59 -9.93
N TYR A 171 -4.40 4.67 -10.62
CA TYR A 171 -3.77 3.53 -11.29
C TYR A 171 -3.92 3.55 -12.82
N LEU A 172 -4.45 4.63 -13.40
CA LEU A 172 -4.68 4.76 -14.84
C LEU A 172 -3.41 4.60 -15.69
N SER A 173 -2.24 4.93 -15.13
CA SER A 173 -0.94 4.78 -15.78
C SER A 173 -0.31 3.40 -15.56
N THR A 174 -0.90 2.52 -14.76
CA THR A 174 -0.37 1.18 -14.46
C THR A 174 -0.94 0.13 -15.41
N ASN A 175 -0.51 -1.12 -15.28
CA ASN A 175 -0.97 -2.21 -16.14
C ASN A 175 -2.39 -2.71 -15.85
N ILE A 176 -3.01 -2.33 -14.72
CA ILE A 176 -4.34 -2.86 -14.33
C ILE A 176 -5.44 -2.60 -15.35
N TYR A 177 -5.42 -1.48 -16.08
CA TYR A 177 -6.44 -1.15 -17.10
C TYR A 177 -5.88 -0.95 -18.51
N ARG A 178 -4.68 -1.47 -18.78
CA ARG A 178 -4.11 -1.55 -20.14
C ARG A 178 -4.62 -2.76 -20.89
#